data_AF-N0A0L9-F1
#
_entry.id   AF-N0A0L9-F1
#
_cell.length_a   1.000
_cell.length_b   1.000
_cell.length_c   1.000
_cell.angle_alpha   90.00
_cell.angle_beta   90.00
_cell.angle_gamma   90.00
#
_symmetry.space_group_name_H-M   'P 1'
#
loop_
_entity.id
_entity.type
_entity.pdbx_description
1 polymer ?
#
loop_
_entity_poly.entity_id
_entity_poly.type
_entity_poly.pdbx_seq_one_letter_code
_entity_poly.pdbx_strand_id
1 'polypeptide(L)'
;WVYQYVVTGAQRSLAELRAVQDWFVRYQLAKAQGVAEVASVGGFVKAYQVTVNPRQLQAYGIPLNKVAEVIRASNRDVGGRVIEMAETEYVVRGRGYLRGIADIENLVVKAEKGTPVLIRDVARVELAPDERRGIA
;
A
#
# COMPACT_ATOMS: atom_id res chain seq x y z
N TRP A 1 -20.29 28.72 3.10
CA TRP A 1 -20.19 28.73 1.62
C TRP A 1 -19.39 27.52 1.18
N VAL A 2 -19.79 26.88 0.09
CA VAL A 2 -19.08 25.73 -0.50
C VAL A 2 -18.44 26.20 -1.79
N TYR A 3 -17.13 25.96 -1.95
CA TYR A 3 -16.40 26.21 -3.19
C TYR A 3 -16.06 24.89 -3.86
N GLN A 4 -16.28 24.82 -5.18
CA GLN A 4 -15.99 23.64 -5.98
C GLN A 4 -14.92 23.97 -7.03
N TYR A 5 -14.02 23.01 -7.27
CA TYR A 5 -13.01 23.09 -8.31
C TYR A 5 -12.80 21.70 -8.93
N VAL A 6 -12.15 21.68 -10.09
CA VAL A 6 -11.82 20.45 -10.81
C VAL A 6 -10.31 20.39 -11.05
N VAL A 7 -9.76 19.18 -10.94
CA VAL A 7 -8.35 18.90 -11.27
C VAL A 7 -8.33 18.18 -12.62
N THR A 8 -7.72 18.78 -13.63
CA THR A 8 -7.66 18.26 -15.00
C THR A 8 -6.22 18.08 -15.46
N GLY A 9 -5.98 17.14 -16.39
CA GLY A 9 -4.66 16.89 -16.97
C GLY A 9 -4.73 16.01 -18.22
N ALA A 10 -4.17 16.49 -19.33
CA ALA A 10 -4.37 15.88 -20.66
C ALA A 10 -3.77 14.47 -20.83
N GLN A 11 -2.70 14.14 -20.10
CA GLN A 11 -2.03 12.83 -20.16
C GLN A 11 -1.93 12.19 -18.77
N ARG A 12 -2.94 12.39 -17.91
CA ARG A 12 -2.97 11.83 -16.56
C ARG A 12 -4.19 10.95 -16.38
N SER A 13 -3.97 9.78 -15.79
CA SER A 13 -5.05 8.90 -15.37
C SER A 13 -5.84 9.52 -14.22
N LEU A 14 -7.12 9.12 -14.06
CA LEU A 14 -7.95 9.53 -12.93
C LEU A 14 -7.34 9.16 -11.58
N ALA A 15 -6.52 8.11 -11.51
CA ALA A 15 -5.81 7.71 -10.31
C ALA A 15 -4.65 8.67 -9.97
N GLU A 16 -3.93 9.16 -10.98
CA GLU A 16 -2.89 10.18 -10.77
C GLU A 16 -3.49 11.52 -10.38
N LEU A 17 -4.58 11.95 -11.05
CA LEU A 17 -5.27 13.19 -10.70
C LEU A 17 -5.83 13.12 -9.27
N ARG A 18 -6.40 11.97 -8.88
CA ARG A 18 -6.84 11.75 -7.50
C ARG A 18 -5.69 11.78 -6.50
N ALA A 19 -4.53 11.21 -6.86
CA ALA A 19 -3.36 11.26 -6.00
C ALA A 19 -2.84 12.71 -5.82
N VAL A 20 -2.78 13.50 -6.90
CA VAL A 20 -2.42 14.93 -6.83
C VAL A 20 -3.41 15.69 -5.94
N GLN A 21 -4.70 15.44 -6.10
CA GLN A 21 -5.74 16.04 -5.28
C GLN A 21 -5.54 15.72 -3.79
N ASP A 22 -5.39 14.43 -3.47
CA ASP A 22 -5.39 13.94 -2.09
C ASP A 22 -4.09 14.27 -1.34
N TRP A 23 -2.95 14.20 -2.04
CA TRP A 23 -1.62 14.29 -1.44
C TRP A 23 -0.90 15.62 -1.67
N PHE A 24 -1.43 16.50 -2.52
CA PHE A 24 -0.84 17.81 -2.76
C PHE A 24 -1.87 18.94 -2.58
N VAL A 25 -2.90 18.99 -3.43
CA VAL A 25 -3.83 20.13 -3.50
C VAL A 25 -4.58 20.31 -2.17
N ARG A 26 -5.11 19.21 -1.61
CA ARG A 26 -5.82 19.22 -0.32
C ARG A 26 -5.02 19.91 0.78
N TYR A 27 -3.74 19.56 0.92
CA TYR A 27 -2.88 20.12 1.97
C TYR A 27 -2.55 21.59 1.77
N GLN A 28 -2.49 22.07 0.53
CA GLN A 28 -2.26 23.50 0.27
C GLN A 28 -3.53 24.31 0.58
N LEU A 29 -4.70 23.83 0.15
CA LEU A 29 -5.97 24.53 0.38
C LEU A 29 -6.40 24.52 1.85
N ALA A 30 -6.15 23.43 2.57
CA ALA A 30 -6.45 23.34 4.01
C ALA A 30 -5.67 24.36 4.87
N LYS A 31 -4.58 24.95 4.35
CA LYS A 31 -3.82 26.02 5.03
C LYS A 31 -4.43 27.41 4.85
N ALA A 32 -5.34 27.58 3.89
CA ALA A 32 -5.91 28.89 3.61
C ALA A 32 -6.88 29.30 4.73
N GLN A 33 -6.88 30.57 5.08
CA GLN A 33 -7.74 31.10 6.14
C GLN A 33 -9.22 30.92 5.77
N GLY A 34 -10.01 30.39 6.71
CA GLY A 34 -11.45 30.17 6.52
C GLY A 34 -11.81 28.85 5.84
N VAL A 35 -10.84 27.99 5.52
CA VAL A 35 -11.10 26.63 4.99
C VAL A 35 -11.20 25.65 6.15
N ALA A 36 -12.37 25.03 6.32
CA ALA A 36 -12.60 24.02 7.36
C ALA A 36 -12.24 22.60 6.89
N GLU A 37 -12.58 22.25 5.64
CA GLU A 37 -12.33 20.92 5.07
C GLU A 37 -12.16 21.01 3.55
N VAL A 38 -11.36 20.10 3.00
CA VAL A 38 -11.21 19.91 1.55
C VAL A 38 -11.48 18.44 1.21
N ALA A 39 -12.74 18.15 0.91
CA ALA A 39 -13.20 16.84 0.49
C ALA A 39 -12.85 16.56 -0.98
N SER A 40 -12.67 15.29 -1.33
CA SER A 40 -12.36 14.87 -2.71
C SER A 40 -13.43 13.96 -3.25
N VAL A 41 -13.95 14.31 -4.41
CA VAL A 41 -15.07 13.64 -5.05
C VAL A 41 -14.62 13.08 -6.40
N GLY A 42 -14.95 11.81 -6.67
CA GLY A 42 -14.53 11.12 -7.89
C GLY A 42 -13.07 10.67 -7.89
N GLY A 43 -12.54 10.33 -9.07
CA GLY A 43 -11.21 9.74 -9.23
C GLY A 43 -11.12 8.28 -8.75
N PHE A 44 -9.89 7.73 -8.76
CA PHE A 44 -9.60 6.38 -8.25
C PHE A 44 -8.49 6.44 -7.20
N VAL A 45 -8.76 5.89 -6.03
CA VAL A 45 -7.69 5.67 -5.03
C VAL A 45 -6.95 4.41 -5.46
N LYS A 46 -5.61 4.46 -5.49
CA LYS A 46 -4.78 3.31 -5.86
C LYS A 46 -4.75 2.31 -4.70
N ALA A 47 -5.10 1.06 -4.96
CA ALA A 47 -5.02 -0.04 -4.01
C ALA A 47 -4.23 -1.21 -4.63
N TYR A 48 -3.42 -1.88 -3.81
CA TYR A 48 -2.81 -3.15 -4.19
C TYR A 48 -3.81 -4.26 -3.85
N GLN A 49 -4.32 -4.93 -4.88
CA GLN A 49 -5.22 -6.07 -4.72
C GLN A 49 -4.43 -7.37 -4.80
N VAL A 50 -4.62 -8.23 -3.80
CA VAL A 50 -4.01 -9.57 -3.73
C VAL A 50 -5.12 -10.61 -3.91
N THR A 51 -5.27 -11.10 -5.14
CA THR A 51 -6.29 -12.08 -5.51
C THR A 51 -5.74 -13.50 -5.34
N VAL A 52 -6.15 -14.16 -4.27
CA VAL A 52 -5.62 -15.47 -3.89
C VAL A 52 -6.29 -16.59 -4.71
N ASN A 53 -5.51 -17.60 -5.11
CA ASN A 53 -6.00 -18.80 -5.80
C ASN A 53 -6.25 -19.93 -4.79
N PRO A 54 -7.51 -20.31 -4.52
CA PRO A 54 -7.83 -21.34 -3.52
C PRO A 54 -7.21 -22.71 -3.83
N ARG A 55 -7.06 -23.07 -5.10
CA ARG A 55 -6.46 -24.35 -5.51
C ARG A 55 -4.97 -24.41 -5.18
N GLN A 56 -4.25 -23.30 -5.40
CA GLN A 56 -2.83 -23.21 -5.04
C GLN A 56 -2.65 -23.25 -3.52
N LEU A 57 -3.47 -22.50 -2.77
CA LEU A 57 -3.45 -22.57 -1.31
C LEU A 57 -3.64 -24.00 -0.79
N GLN A 58 -4.60 -24.74 -1.34
CA GLN A 58 -4.83 -26.14 -0.97
C GLN A 58 -3.62 -27.02 -1.31
N ALA A 59 -3.04 -26.87 -2.51
CA ALA A 59 -1.88 -27.64 -2.95
C ALA A 59 -0.65 -27.44 -2.03
N TYR A 60 -0.41 -26.22 -1.55
CA TYR A 60 0.68 -25.92 -0.62
C TYR A 60 0.32 -26.11 0.86
N GLY A 61 -0.95 -26.43 1.17
CA GLY A 61 -1.45 -26.55 2.54
C GLY A 61 -1.38 -25.22 3.32
N ILE A 62 -1.63 -24.09 2.64
CA ILE A 62 -1.54 -22.75 3.22
C ILE A 62 -2.96 -22.21 3.47
N PRO A 63 -3.32 -21.87 4.71
CA PRO A 63 -4.62 -21.28 4.98
C PRO A 63 -4.66 -19.80 4.58
N LEU A 64 -5.82 -19.31 4.15
CA LEU A 64 -5.98 -17.94 3.65
C LEU A 64 -5.57 -16.87 4.68
N ASN A 65 -5.85 -17.10 5.95
CA ASN A 65 -5.46 -16.20 7.05
C ASN A 65 -3.94 -16.00 7.11
N LYS A 66 -3.13 -16.99 6.71
CA LYS A 66 -1.67 -16.88 6.71
C LYS A 66 -1.18 -15.86 5.70
N VAL A 67 -1.80 -15.79 4.53
CA VAL A 67 -1.48 -14.77 3.51
C VAL A 67 -1.71 -13.38 4.07
N ALA A 68 -2.87 -13.13 4.68
CA ALA A 68 -3.20 -11.84 5.28
C ALA A 68 -2.26 -11.47 6.46
N GLU A 69 -1.89 -12.45 7.28
CA GLU A 69 -0.93 -12.27 8.37
C GLU A 69 0.45 -11.84 7.86
N VAL A 70 0.97 -12.53 6.84
CA VAL A 70 2.27 -12.27 6.24
C VAL A 70 2.33 -10.87 5.63
N ILE A 71 1.33 -10.48 4.83
CA ILE A 71 1.27 -9.12 4.26
C ILE A 71 1.28 -8.06 5.37
N ARG A 72 0.51 -8.28 6.44
CA ARG A 72 0.44 -7.34 7.57
C ARG A 72 1.76 -7.27 8.35
N ALA A 73 2.45 -8.39 8.52
CA ALA A 73 3.74 -8.44 9.21
C ALA A 73 4.85 -7.78 8.38
N SER A 74 4.80 -7.94 7.06
CA SER A 74 5.82 -7.42 6.14
C SER A 74 5.61 -5.97 5.70
N ASN A 75 4.52 -5.33 6.11
CA ASN A 75 4.29 -3.90 5.88
C ASN A 75 4.39 -3.11 7.20
N ARG A 76 5.48 -3.32 7.94
CA ARG A 76 5.76 -2.66 9.22
C ARG A 76 7.21 -2.21 9.28
N ASP A 77 7.41 -0.96 9.70
CA ASP A 77 8.73 -0.44 10.04
C ASP A 77 9.12 -0.93 11.44
N VAL A 78 10.34 -1.42 11.59
CA VAL A 78 10.90 -1.83 12.89
C VAL A 78 12.13 -0.99 13.20
N GLY A 79 12.10 -0.30 14.34
CA GLY A 79 13.23 0.50 14.82
C GLY A 79 14.36 -0.39 15.31
N GLY A 80 15.51 -0.36 14.65
CA GLY A 80 16.67 -1.21 14.95
C GLY A 80 17.58 -0.69 16.07
N ARG A 81 17.19 0.39 16.77
CA ARG A 81 17.99 1.11 17.78
C ARG A 81 19.34 1.61 17.20
N VAL A 82 20.22 2.09 18.06
CA VAL A 82 21.57 2.55 17.71
C VAL A 82 22.59 1.45 18.01
N ILE A 83 23.57 1.26 17.11
CA ILE A 83 24.80 0.53 17.40
C ILE A 83 25.89 1.58 17.61
N GLU A 84 26.54 1.55 18.76
CA GLU A 84 27.69 2.42 19.03
C GLU A 84 28.97 1.74 18.53
N MET A 85 29.68 2.38 17.62
CA MET A 85 31.00 1.96 17.15
C MET A 85 31.94 3.16 17.15
N ALA A 86 33.04 3.04 17.88
CA ALA A 86 34.07 4.08 17.98
C ALA A 86 33.50 5.48 18.30
N GLU A 87 32.74 5.60 19.38
CA GLU A 87 32.10 6.85 19.86
C GLU A 87 31.11 7.49 18.87
N THR A 88 30.70 6.76 17.83
CA THR A 88 29.68 7.18 16.86
C THR A 88 28.46 6.26 16.93
N GLU A 89 27.28 6.85 17.11
CA GLU A 89 26.01 6.13 17.07
C GLU A 89 25.53 5.93 15.62
N TYR A 90 25.39 4.68 15.21
CA TYR A 90 24.79 4.31 13.93
C TYR A 90 23.34 3.87 14.14
N VAL A 91 22.40 4.66 13.62
CA VAL A 91 20.97 4.31 13.62
C VAL A 91 20.73 3.14 12.68
N VAL A 92 20.29 2.01 13.22
CA VAL A 92 19.85 0.87 12.43
C VAL A 92 18.35 1.01 12.16
N ARG A 93 17.96 1.02 10.88
CA ARG A 93 16.55 0.97 10.46
C ARG A 93 16.29 -0.28 9.62
N GLY A 94 15.32 -1.09 10.03
CA GLY A 94 14.78 -2.14 9.18
C GLY A 94 13.82 -1.52 8.18
N ARG A 95 14.19 -1.40 6.90
CA ARG A 95 13.28 -0.89 5.86
C ARG A 95 12.18 -1.94 5.59
N GLY A 96 11.04 -1.82 6.28
CA GLY A 96 9.96 -2.81 6.22
C GLY A 96 8.66 -2.36 5.52
N TYR A 97 8.71 -1.28 4.72
CA TYR A 97 7.55 -0.88 3.91
C TYR A 97 7.61 -1.50 2.51
N LEU A 98 6.48 -2.05 2.07
CA LEU A 98 6.29 -2.54 0.71
C LEU A 98 6.12 -1.33 -0.23
N ARG A 99 6.94 -1.26 -1.27
CA ARG A 99 6.98 -0.11 -2.21
C ARG A 99 6.25 -0.38 -3.50
N GLY A 100 5.98 -1.64 -3.82
CA GLY A 100 5.35 -2.01 -5.08
C GLY A 100 4.85 -3.45 -5.12
N ILE A 101 4.29 -3.81 -6.28
CA ILE A 101 3.77 -5.15 -6.58
C ILE A 101 4.83 -6.22 -6.31
N ALA A 102 6.05 -6.02 -6.81
CA ALA A 102 7.14 -6.98 -6.67
C ALA A 102 7.49 -7.28 -5.19
N ASP A 103 7.40 -6.29 -4.32
CA ASP A 103 7.69 -6.49 -2.89
C ASP A 103 6.64 -7.40 -2.24
N ILE A 104 5.36 -7.23 -2.61
CA ILE A 104 4.26 -8.07 -2.15
C ILE A 104 4.41 -9.49 -2.72
N GLU A 105 4.69 -9.61 -4.02
CA GLU A 105 4.83 -10.88 -4.72
C GLU A 105 5.94 -11.78 -4.15
N ASN A 106 7.04 -11.16 -3.69
CA ASN A 106 8.20 -11.84 -3.14
C ASN A 106 8.08 -12.15 -1.63
N LEU A 107 6.94 -11.85 -1.00
CA LEU A 107 6.74 -12.21 0.40
C LEU A 107 6.64 -13.73 0.56
N VAL A 108 7.41 -14.27 1.50
CA VAL A 108 7.42 -15.70 1.83
C VAL A 108 6.22 -16.02 2.73
N VAL A 109 5.35 -16.91 2.26
CA VAL A 109 4.15 -17.34 2.99
C VAL A 109 4.41 -18.61 3.81
N LYS A 110 5.23 -19.50 3.26
CA LYS A 110 5.64 -20.76 3.90
C LYS A 110 7.03 -21.14 3.39
N ALA A 111 7.82 -21.80 4.22
CA ALA A 111 9.08 -22.43 3.79
C ALA A 111 9.06 -23.90 4.23
N GLU A 112 9.22 -24.82 3.29
CA GLU A 112 9.23 -26.25 3.58
C GLU A 112 10.45 -26.88 2.91
N LYS A 113 11.28 -27.59 3.69
CA LYS A 113 12.50 -28.28 3.23
C LYS A 113 13.47 -27.39 2.42
N GLY A 114 13.51 -26.09 2.72
CA GLY A 114 14.41 -25.13 2.05
C GLY A 114 13.84 -24.50 0.78
N THR A 115 12.66 -24.90 0.31
CA THR A 115 11.96 -24.24 -0.80
C THR A 115 10.92 -23.24 -0.26
N PRO A 116 11.09 -21.93 -0.49
CA PRO A 116 10.09 -20.94 -0.10
C PRO A 116 8.90 -20.97 -1.06
N VAL A 117 7.70 -20.81 -0.52
CA VAL A 117 6.47 -20.52 -1.25
C VAL A 117 6.15 -19.05 -1.07
N LEU A 118 6.05 -18.32 -2.17
CA LEU A 118 5.87 -16.88 -2.22
C LEU A 118 4.42 -16.51 -2.50
N ILE A 119 4.05 -15.25 -2.25
CA ILE A 119 2.71 -14.75 -2.58
C ILE A 119 2.40 -14.93 -4.07
N ARG A 120 3.35 -14.67 -4.97
CA ARG A 120 3.16 -14.88 -6.42
C ARG A 120 2.81 -16.31 -6.81
N ASP A 121 3.17 -17.30 -5.99
CA ASP A 121 2.90 -18.71 -6.26
C ASP A 121 1.45 -19.08 -5.92
N VAL A 122 0.82 -18.32 -5.02
CA VAL A 122 -0.52 -18.61 -4.49
C VAL A 122 -1.55 -17.51 -4.77
N ALA A 123 -1.13 -16.34 -5.25
CA ALA A 123 -1.98 -15.17 -5.48
C ALA A 123 -1.44 -14.30 -6.61
N ARG A 124 -2.34 -13.54 -7.23
CA ARG A 124 -2.00 -12.48 -8.17
C ARG A 124 -2.02 -11.13 -7.47
N VAL A 125 -1.01 -10.30 -7.70
CA VAL A 125 -0.94 -8.95 -7.14
C VAL A 125 -1.08 -7.94 -8.28
N GLU A 126 -2.07 -7.05 -8.18
CA GLU A 126 -2.36 -6.05 -9.20
C GLU A 126 -2.60 -4.68 -8.54
N LEU A 127 -2.26 -3.61 -9.26
CA LEU A 127 -2.64 -2.26 -8.87
C LEU A 127 -4.02 -1.95 -9.47
N ALA A 128 -5.03 -1.84 -8.63
CA ALA A 128 -6.40 -1.62 -9.04
C ALA A 128 -7.01 -0.42 -8.31
N PRO A 129 -8.09 0.17 -8.85
CA PRO A 129 -8.90 1.13 -8.11
C PRO A 129 -9.44 0.49 -6.81
N ASP A 130 -9.39 1.25 -5.72
CA ASP A 130 -10.02 0.84 -4.47
C ASP A 130 -11.53 0.64 -4.67
N GLU A 131 -12.10 -0.34 -3.96
CA GLU A 131 -13.51 -0.68 -4.09
C GLU A 131 -14.37 0.52 -3.67
N ARG A 132 -15.26 0.93 -4.58
CA ARG A 132 -16.29 1.91 -4.26
C ARG A 132 -17.35 1.20 -3.42
N ARG A 133 -17.27 1.30 -2.09
CA ARG A 133 -18.45 1.14 -1.25
C ARG A 133 -19.35 2.33 -1.53
N GLY A 134 -20.22 2.18 -2.53
CA GLY A 134 -21.18 3.20 -2.89
C GLY A 134 -22.06 3.50 -1.68
N ILE A 135 -21.90 4.70 -1.13
CA ILE A 135 -22.99 5.37 -0.43
C ILE A 135 -23.23 6.62 -1.26
N ALA A 136 -24.29 6.55 -2.05
CA ALA A 136 -24.97 7.72 -2.58
C ALA A 136 -25.86 8.29 -1.47
#